data_AF-A0A359F6S0-F1
#
_entry.id   AF-A0A359F6S0-F1
#
_cell.length_a   1.000
_cell.length_b   1.000
_cell.length_c   1.000
_cell.angle_alpha   90.00
_cell.angle_beta   90.00
_cell.angle_gamma   90.00
#
_symmetry.space_group_name_H-M   'P 1'
#
loop_
_entity.id
_entity.type
_entity.pdbx_description
1 polymer ?
#
loop_
_entity_poly.entity_id
_entity_poly.type
_entity_poly.pdbx_seq_one_letter_code
_entity_poly.pdbx_strand_id
1 'polypeptide(L)'
;AGIASNLKNVGVSSEGGPLGEVTDRIGDLNAAIAGLEAALSGHGGHSTLEEARYACDTLIPAMGAVRGAADALEHLVADDLWPLPTYQEMLFIL
;
A
#
# COMPACT_ATOMS: atom_id res chain seq x y z
N ALA A 1 -17.20 0.64 -7.10
CA ALA A 1 -17.96 -0.24 -6.18
C ALA A 1 -19.12 -1.02 -6.85
N GLY A 2 -19.83 -0.48 -7.86
CA GLY A 2 -21.01 -1.17 -8.42
C GLY A 2 -20.74 -2.37 -9.33
N ILE A 3 -19.65 -2.35 -10.12
CA ILE A 3 -19.42 -3.34 -11.18
C ILE A 3 -19.08 -4.73 -10.61
N ALA A 4 -18.24 -4.79 -9.57
CA ALA A 4 -17.86 -6.05 -8.91
C ALA A 4 -19.03 -6.71 -8.16
N SER A 5 -19.90 -5.91 -7.53
CA SER A 5 -21.11 -6.40 -6.86
C SER A 5 -22.10 -7.00 -7.87
N ASN A 6 -22.26 -6.35 -9.02
CA ASN A 6 -23.13 -6.83 -10.09
C ASN A 6 -22.64 -8.15 -10.71
N LEU A 7 -21.32 -8.36 -10.80
CA LEU A 7 -20.74 -9.58 -11.37
C LEU A 7 -20.97 -10.82 -10.47
N LYS A 8 -20.89 -10.62 -9.15
CA LYS A 8 -21.16 -11.66 -8.14
C LYS A 8 -22.63 -12.11 -8.14
N ASN A 9 -23.56 -11.20 -8.48
CA ASN A 9 -24.99 -11.48 -8.56
C ASN A 9 -25.41 -12.30 -9.81
N VAL A 10 -24.54 -12.44 -10.83
CA VAL A 10 -24.83 -13.18 -12.07
C VAL A 10 -24.28 -14.62 -12.04
N GLY A 11 -23.75 -15.08 -10.91
CA GLY A 11 -23.25 -16.45 -10.76
C GLY A 11 -21.94 -16.70 -11.51
N VAL A 12 -21.29 -15.66 -12.02
CA VAL A 12 -19.90 -15.72 -12.45
C VAL A 12 -19.05 -15.73 -11.20
N SER A 13 -18.63 -16.91 -10.77
CA SER A 13 -17.54 -17.05 -9.80
C SER A 13 -16.27 -16.49 -10.44
N SER A 14 -16.00 -15.20 -10.27
CA SER A 14 -14.66 -14.69 -10.54
C SER A 14 -13.77 -15.27 -9.45
N GLU A 15 -13.15 -16.42 -9.70
CA GLU A 15 -11.77 -16.57 -9.24
C GLU A 15 -11.06 -15.32 -9.77
N GLY A 16 -10.76 -14.41 -8.84
CA GLY A 16 -10.55 -13.01 -9.12
C GLY A 16 -9.33 -12.84 -10.00
N GLY A 17 -9.53 -12.69 -11.31
CA GLY A 17 -8.48 -12.33 -12.26
C GLY A 17 -7.86 -10.97 -11.92
N PRO A 18 -7.30 -10.22 -12.88
CA PRO A 18 -6.58 -8.99 -12.60
C PRO A 18 -7.33 -7.97 -11.71
N LEU A 19 -8.66 -7.93 -11.79
CA LEU A 19 -9.50 -7.08 -10.94
C LEU A 19 -9.53 -7.51 -9.47
N GLY A 20 -9.53 -8.82 -9.19
CA GLY A 20 -9.49 -9.33 -7.82
C GLY A 20 -8.13 -9.04 -7.19
N GLU A 21 -7.07 -9.33 -7.91
CA GLU A 21 -5.69 -9.06 -7.48
C GLU A 21 -5.47 -7.57 -7.17
N VAL A 22 -5.88 -6.66 -8.06
CA VAL A 22 -5.78 -5.21 -7.80
C VAL A 22 -6.63 -4.79 -6.59
N THR A 23 -7.83 -5.37 -6.42
CA THR A 23 -8.69 -5.05 -5.27
C THR A 23 -8.05 -5.49 -3.96
N ASP A 24 -7.47 -6.69 -3.92
CA ASP A 24 -6.79 -7.23 -2.74
C ASP A 24 -5.57 -6.37 -2.38
N ARG A 25 -4.77 -5.98 -3.38
CA ARG A 25 -3.59 -5.11 -3.18
C ARG A 25 -3.94 -3.71 -2.72
N ILE A 26 -5.05 -3.14 -3.19
CA ILE A 26 -5.59 -1.89 -2.64
C ILE A 26 -6.01 -2.08 -1.18
N GLY A 27 -6.59 -3.24 -0.84
CA GLY A 27 -6.90 -3.61 0.54
C GLY A 27 -5.65 -3.65 1.43
N ASP A 28 -4.60 -4.32 0.96
CA ASP A 28 -3.30 -4.41 1.65
C ASP A 28 -2.70 -3.01 1.89
N LEU A 29 -2.71 -2.14 0.87
CA LEU A 29 -2.19 -0.77 0.99
C LEU A 29 -2.99 0.04 2.02
N ASN A 30 -4.32 -0.01 1.98
CA ASN A 30 -5.16 0.71 2.94
C ASN A 30 -4.93 0.22 4.38
N ALA A 31 -4.78 -1.09 4.58
CA ALA A 31 -4.48 -1.66 5.88
C ALA A 31 -3.09 -1.23 6.39
N ALA A 32 -2.08 -1.21 5.51
CA ALA A 32 -0.74 -0.75 5.87
C ALA A 32 -0.72 0.75 6.22
N ILE A 33 -1.45 1.59 5.47
CA ILE A 33 -1.58 3.02 5.76
C ILE A 33 -2.22 3.23 7.13
N ALA A 34 -3.34 2.54 7.41
CA ALA A 34 -4.00 2.62 8.71
C ALA A 34 -3.06 2.17 9.85
N GLY A 35 -2.24 1.13 9.62
CA GLY A 35 -1.21 0.69 10.57
C GLY A 35 -0.15 1.75 10.84
N LEU A 36 0.34 2.43 9.80
CA LEU A 36 1.29 3.53 9.93
C LEU A 36 0.67 4.75 10.63
N GLU A 37 -0.57 5.13 10.29
CA GLU A 37 -1.29 6.21 10.97
C GLU A 37 -1.46 5.92 12.47
N ALA A 38 -1.83 4.68 12.81
CA ALA A 38 -1.92 4.26 14.20
C ALA A 38 -0.56 4.34 14.91
N ALA A 39 0.52 3.91 14.26
CA ALA A 39 1.87 4.02 14.81
C ALA A 39 2.31 5.48 14.99
N LEU A 40 1.99 6.37 14.03
CA LEU A 40 2.26 7.81 14.14
C LEU A 40 1.49 8.50 15.27
N SER A 41 0.34 7.95 15.66
CA SER A 41 -0.42 8.41 16.83
C SER A 41 0.20 7.98 18.17
N GLY A 42 1.14 7.04 18.14
CA GLY A 42 1.90 6.58 19.30
C GLY A 42 2.99 7.56 19.72
N HIS A 43 3.44 7.45 20.97
CA HIS A 43 4.55 8.24 21.53
C HIS A 43 5.66 7.28 21.95
N GLY A 44 6.90 7.57 21.55
CA GLY A 44 8.03 6.68 21.80
C GLY A 44 8.50 6.65 23.24
N GLY A 45 8.11 7.63 24.05
CA GLY A 45 8.50 7.78 25.44
C GLY A 45 8.82 9.24 25.75
N HIS A 46 9.34 9.52 26.95
CA HIS A 46 9.58 10.90 27.40
C HIS A 46 10.97 11.43 27.05
N SER A 47 11.88 10.55 26.60
CA SER A 47 13.23 10.94 26.19
C SER A 47 13.42 10.87 24.67
N THR A 48 14.38 11.64 24.17
CA THR A 48 14.77 11.62 22.76
C THR A 48 15.27 10.26 22.30
N LEU A 49 15.92 9.49 23.18
CA LEU A 49 16.39 8.14 22.87
C LEU A 49 15.23 7.17 22.70
N GLU A 50 14.21 7.26 23.55
CA GLU A 50 13.02 6.44 23.46
C GLU A 50 12.22 6.74 22.18
N GLU A 51 12.07 8.02 21.84
CA GLU A 51 11.51 8.46 20.55
C GLU A 51 12.30 7.91 19.34
N ALA A 52 13.62 8.01 19.36
CA ALA A 52 14.46 7.48 18.29
C ALA A 52 14.32 5.96 18.15
N ARG A 53 14.22 5.23 19.28
CA ARG A 53 13.98 3.78 19.27
C ARG A 53 12.59 3.45 18.76
N TYR A 54 11.56 4.19 19.13
CA TYR A 54 10.21 4.00 18.60
C TYR A 54 10.14 4.23 17.09
N ALA A 55 10.81 5.28 16.60
CA ALA A 55 10.92 5.51 15.17
C ALA A 55 11.62 4.34 14.45
N CYS A 56 12.73 3.85 15.00
CA CYS A 56 13.49 2.72 14.44
C CYS A 56 12.71 1.41 14.45
N ASP A 57 12.13 1.07 15.60
CA ASP A 57 11.58 -0.27 15.86
C ASP A 57 10.10 -0.38 15.45
N THR A 58 9.40 0.76 15.30
CA THR A 58 7.95 0.79 14.99
C THR A 58 7.63 1.56 13.71
N LEU A 59 8.04 2.84 13.62
CA LEU A 59 7.64 3.69 12.48
C LEU A 59 8.28 3.24 11.16
N ILE A 60 9.60 3.01 11.14
CA ILE A 60 10.31 2.58 9.92
C ILE A 60 9.76 1.24 9.39
N PRO A 61 9.55 0.19 10.20
CA PRO A 61 8.89 -1.02 9.74
C PRO A 61 7.48 -0.79 9.19
N ALA A 62 6.67 0.07 9.82
CA ALA A 62 5.33 0.40 9.33
C ALA A 62 5.38 1.15 7.98
N MET A 63 6.32 2.08 7.81
CA MET A 63 6.59 2.72 6.51
C MET A 63 7.02 1.70 5.45
N GLY A 64 7.84 0.72 5.85
CA GLY A 64 8.25 -0.39 4.98
C GLY A 64 7.07 -1.24 4.51
N ALA A 65 6.07 -1.48 5.36
CA ALA A 65 4.86 -2.19 4.98
C ALA A 65 4.02 -1.41 3.96
N VAL A 66 3.84 -0.10 4.17
CA VAL A 66 3.15 0.78 3.19
C VAL A 66 3.89 0.76 1.85
N ARG A 67 5.22 0.89 1.89
CA ARG A 67 6.05 0.82 0.68
C ARG A 67 5.87 -0.50 -0.05
N GLY A 68 5.97 -1.64 0.64
CA GLY A 68 5.83 -2.95 0.01
C GLY A 68 4.47 -3.14 -0.69
N ALA A 69 3.39 -2.62 -0.10
CA ALA A 69 2.07 -2.67 -0.72
C ALA A 69 1.96 -1.76 -1.95
N ALA A 70 2.54 -0.55 -1.90
CA ALA A 70 2.57 0.37 -3.03
C ALA A 70 3.44 -0.16 -4.19
N ASP A 71 4.63 -0.68 -3.90
CA ASP A 71 5.53 -1.28 -4.89
C ASP A 71 4.85 -2.48 -5.61
N ALA A 72 4.02 -3.25 -4.89
CA ALA A 72 3.24 -4.34 -5.50
C ALA A 72 2.15 -3.83 -6.46
N LEU A 73 1.52 -2.69 -6.15
CA LEU A 73 0.52 -2.05 -7.02
C LEU A 73 1.16 -1.45 -8.28
N GLU A 74 2.38 -0.91 -8.17
CA GLU A 74 3.13 -0.35 -9.31
C GLU A 74 3.29 -1.37 -10.45
N HIS A 75 3.49 -2.66 -10.11
CA HIS A 75 3.66 -3.72 -11.10
C HIS A 75 2.36 -4.20 -11.75
N LEU A 76 1.19 -3.83 -11.19
CA LEU A 76 -0.12 -4.28 -11.65
C LEU A 76 -0.88 -3.20 -12.42
N VAL A 77 -0.66 -1.94 -12.05
CA VAL A 77 -1.30 -0.80 -12.71
C VAL A 77 -0.56 -0.50 -14.02
N ALA A 78 -1.30 -0.10 -15.05
CA ALA A 78 -0.70 0.32 -16.31
C ALA A 78 0.14 1.58 -16.11
N ASP A 79 1.28 1.65 -16.81
CA ASP A 79 2.28 2.72 -16.72
C ASP A 79 1.68 4.13 -16.91
N ASP A 80 0.77 4.28 -17.88
CA ASP A 80 0.09 5.54 -18.21
C ASP A 80 -0.91 6.00 -17.13
N LEU A 81 -1.26 5.12 -16.20
CA LEU A 81 -2.17 5.39 -15.09
C LEU A 81 -1.46 5.48 -13.74
N TRP A 82 -0.17 5.16 -13.67
CA TRP A 82 0.60 5.26 -12.42
C TRP A 82 0.96 6.74 -12.15
N PRO A 83 0.64 7.28 -10.96
CA PRO A 83 0.71 8.73 -10.72
C PRO A 83 2.12 9.24 -10.44
N LEU A 84 3.09 8.34 -10.23
CA LEU A 84 4.47 8.67 -9.87
C LEU A 84 5.42 8.16 -10.95
N PRO A 85 6.52 8.85 -11.23
CA PRO A 85 7.56 8.30 -12.08
C PRO A 85 8.09 7.00 -11.49
N THR A 86 8.23 5.99 -12.33
CA THR A 86 8.89 4.72 -11.98
C THR A 86 10.38 4.96 -11.70
N TYR A 87 11.03 4.03 -10.99
CA TYR A 87 12.47 4.12 -10.75
C TYR A 87 13.30 4.19 -12.03
N GLN A 88 12.86 3.51 -13.09
CA GLN A 88 13.55 3.55 -14.38
C GLN A 88 13.49 4.95 -15.00
N GLU A 89 12.33 5.60 -14.97
CA GLU A 89 12.16 6.97 -15.45
C GLU A 89 12.98 7.95 -14.62
N MET A 90 12.94 7.81 -13.28
CA MET A 90 13.68 8.66 -12.36
C MET A 90 15.20 8.60 -12.58
N LEU A 91 15.73 7.42 -12.90
CA LEU A 91 17.19 7.21 -13.00
C LEU A 91 17.75 7.48 -14.39
N PHE A 92 16.96 7.35 -15.46
CA PHE A 92 17.50 7.29 -16.82
C PHE A 92 16.77 8.16 -17.86
N ILE A 93 15.60 8.73 -17.56
CA ILE A 93 14.78 9.43 -18.55
C ILE A 93 14.58 10.92 -18.21
N LEU A 94 14.60 11.29 -16.91
CA LEU A 94 14.51 12.69 -16.45
C LEU A 94 15.64 13.59 -16.97
#